data_AF-A0A950TY29-F1
#
_entry.id   AF-A0A950TY29-F1
#
_cell.length_a   1.000
_cell.length_b   1.000
_cell.length_c   1.000
_cell.angle_alpha   90.00
_cell.angle_beta   90.00
_cell.angle_gamma   90.00
#
_symmetry.space_group_name_H-M   'P 1'
#
loop_
_entity.id
_entity.type
_entity.pdbx_description
1 polymer ?
#
loop_
_entity_poly.entity_id
_entity_poly.type
_entity_poly.pdbx_seq_one_letter_code
_entity_poly.pdbx_strand_id
1 'polypeptide(L)' 'DHIVFETDFPHPDSKYPHATEHFLALPPEIISDESKRKVLWDNALDLYRFPA' A
#
# COMPACT_ATOMS: atom_id res chain seq x y z
N ASP A 1 2.09 -12.65 -0.32
CA ASP A 1 1.12 -12.22 0.71
C ASP A 1 1.77 -11.57 1.95
N HIS A 2 3.02 -11.09 1.91
CA HIS A 2 3.68 -10.41 3.06
C HIS A 2 4.36 -9.11 2.62
N ILE A 3 3.65 -8.30 1.85
CA ILE A 3 4.11 -6.98 1.39
C ILE A 3 3.11 -5.95 1.89
N VAL A 4 3.57 -4.91 2.58
CA VAL A 4 2.76 -3.78 3.07
C VAL A 4 3.21 -2.49 2.41
N PHE A 5 2.30 -1.52 2.33
CA PHE A 5 2.56 -0.19 1.79
C PHE A 5 2.42 0.87 2.88
N GLU A 6 3.30 1.87 2.86
CA GLU A 6 3.21 3.07 3.67
C GLU A 6 3.66 4.29 2.85
N THR A 7 3.21 5.48 3.25
CA THR A 7 3.57 6.73 2.55
C THR A 7 4.89 7.34 3.01
N ASP A 8 5.41 6.87 4.15
CA ASP A 8 6.62 7.37 4.80
C ASP A 8 6.57 8.87 5.15
N PHE A 9 5.38 9.40 5.44
CA PHE A 9 5.22 10.80 5.85
C PHE A 9 5.79 11.05 7.27
N PRO A 10 6.47 12.19 7.53
CA PRO A 10 6.74 13.33 6.65
C PRO A 10 8.16 13.33 6.07
N HIS A 11 8.77 12.16 5.82
CA HIS A 11 10.17 12.14 5.41
C HIS A 11 10.40 12.93 4.11
N PRO A 12 11.47 13.76 4.03
CA PRO A 12 11.69 14.66 2.89
C PRO A 12 11.88 13.94 1.54
N ASP A 13 12.31 12.70 1.58
CA ASP A 13 12.53 11.81 0.43
C ASP A 13 11.33 10.90 0.13
N SER A 14 10.28 10.97 0.95
CA SER A 14 9.02 10.27 0.72
C SER A 14 8.34 10.74 -0.58
N LYS A 15 7.36 9.94 -1.03
CA LYS A 15 6.52 10.30 -2.20
C LYS A 15 5.20 10.95 -1.80
N TYR A 16 5.05 11.35 -0.54
CA TYR A 16 3.87 12.07 -0.06
C TYR A 16 3.77 13.46 -0.72
N PRO A 17 2.57 13.98 -1.06
CA PRO A 17 1.23 13.44 -0.79
C PRO A 17 0.72 12.41 -1.80
N HIS A 18 1.43 12.19 -2.92
CA HIS A 18 0.91 11.44 -4.06
C HIS A 18 1.25 9.93 -4.07
N ALA A 19 1.94 9.43 -3.04
CA ALA A 19 2.42 8.03 -2.98
C ALA A 19 1.30 7.01 -3.22
N THR A 20 0.15 7.18 -2.55
CA THR A 20 -0.98 6.25 -2.67
C THR A 20 -1.62 6.30 -4.05
N GLU A 21 -1.80 7.50 -4.60
CA GLU A 21 -2.39 7.73 -5.93
C GLU A 21 -1.52 7.10 -7.02
N HIS A 22 -0.20 7.26 -6.93
CA HIS A 22 0.75 6.63 -7.84
C HIS A 22 0.71 5.10 -7.75
N PHE A 23 0.62 4.53 -6.55
CA PHE A 23 0.53 3.07 -6.39
C PHE A 23 -0.78 2.51 -6.97
N LEU A 24 -1.91 3.18 -6.74
CA LEU A 24 -3.21 2.80 -7.29
C LEU A 24 -3.25 2.89 -8.83
N ALA A 25 -2.54 3.87 -9.40
CA ALA A 25 -2.44 4.07 -10.85
C ALA A 25 -1.55 3.04 -11.57
N LEU A 26 -0.86 2.14 -10.85
CA LEU A 26 -0.06 1.09 -11.49
C LEU A 26 -0.96 0.21 -12.40
N PRO A 27 -0.52 -0.09 -13.63
CA PRO A 27 -1.31 -0.85 -14.57
C PRO A 27 -1.46 -2.32 -14.13
N PRO A 28 -2.56 -3.00 -14.52
CA PRO A 28 -2.85 -4.38 -14.10
C PRO A 28 -1.80 -5.39 -14.58
N GLU A 29 -1.06 -5.10 -15.64
CA GLU A 29 0.07 -5.91 -16.12
C GLU A 29 1.28 -5.88 -15.16
N ILE A 30 1.37 -4.85 -14.31
CA ILE A 30 2.39 -4.74 -13.26
C ILE A 30 1.87 -5.32 -11.95
N ILE A 31 0.65 -4.95 -11.54
CA ILE A 31 0.06 -5.42 -10.30
C ILE A 31 -1.47 -5.48 -10.43
N SER A 32 -2.02 -6.68 -10.21
CA SER A 32 -3.47 -6.90 -10.24
C SER A 32 -4.18 -6.15 -9.11
N ASP A 33 -5.47 -5.85 -9.30
CA ASP A 33 -6.29 -5.21 -8.27
C ASP A 33 -6.40 -6.07 -7.00
N GLU A 34 -6.37 -7.40 -7.14
CA GLU A 34 -6.30 -8.32 -6.00
C GLU A 34 -5.00 -8.10 -5.20
N SER A 35 -3.87 -7.98 -5.90
CA SER A 35 -2.58 -7.74 -5.25
C SER A 35 -2.52 -6.36 -4.62
N LYS A 36 -3.08 -5.32 -5.27
CA LYS A 36 -3.20 -3.97 -4.68
C LYS A 36 -4.00 -3.99 -3.38
N ARG A 37 -5.14 -4.71 -3.34
CA ARG A 37 -5.95 -4.88 -2.11
C ARG A 37 -5.14 -5.52 -0.99
N LYS A 38 -4.39 -6.59 -1.29
CA LYS A 38 -3.54 -7.25 -0.30
C LYS A 38 -2.46 -6.31 0.25
N VAL A 39 -1.77 -5.60 -0.63
CA VAL A 39 -0.65 -4.70 -0.27
C VAL A 39 -1.11 -3.47 0.52
N LEU A 40 -2.24 -2.87 0.14
CA LEU A 40 -2.78 -1.67 0.78
C LEU A 40 -3.60 -1.94 2.04
N TRP A 41 -4.09 -3.18 2.23
CA TRP A 41 -5.06 -3.47 3.29
C TRP A 41 -4.88 -4.84 3.94
N ASP A 42 -5.15 -5.94 3.22
CA ASP A 42 -5.33 -7.26 3.86
C ASP A 42 -4.06 -7.69 4.63
N ASN A 43 -2.87 -7.46 4.06
CA ASN A 43 -1.61 -7.82 4.72
C ASN A 43 -1.31 -6.94 5.94
N ALA A 44 -1.69 -5.65 5.90
CA ALA A 44 -1.50 -4.74 7.03
C ALA A 44 -2.45 -5.10 8.18
N LEU A 45 -3.71 -5.47 7.88
CA LEU A 45 -4.64 -5.96 8.89
C LEU A 45 -4.15 -7.24 9.57
N ASP A 46 -3.64 -8.21 8.81
CA ASP A 46 -3.07 -9.45 9.38
C ASP A 46 -1.81 -9.19 10.22
N LEU A 47 -0.97 -8.25 9.79
CA LEU A 47 0.26 -7.86 10.50
C LEU A 47 -0.05 -7.13 11.81
N TYR A 48 -0.88 -6.09 11.77
CA TYR A 48 -1.10 -5.20 12.91
C TYR A 48 -2.20 -5.68 13.85
N ARG A 49 -3.15 -6.50 13.37
CA ARG A 49 -4.23 -7.11 14.17
C ARG A 49 -4.96 -6.12 15.06
N PHE A 50 -5.35 -4.98 14.49
CA PHE A 50 -6.08 -3.94 15.23
C PHE A 50 -7.36 -4.53 15.85
N PRO A 51 -7.64 -4.26 17.13
CA PRO A 51 -8.90 -4.66 17.74
C PRO A 51 -10.07 -3.95 17.06
N ALA A 52 -11.21 -4.65 16.97
CA ALA A 52 -12.47 -4.11 16.49
C ALA A 52 -13.09 -3.12 17.50
#